data_AF-A0A4Q2DWS9-F1
#
_entry.id   AF-A0A4Q2DWS9-F1
#
_cell.length_a   1.000
_cell.length_b   1.000
_cell.length_c   1.000
_cell.angle_alpha   90.00
_cell.angle_beta   90.00
_cell.angle_gamma   90.00
#
_symmetry.space_group_name_H-M   'P 1'
#
loop_
_entity.id
_entity.type
_entity.pdbx_description
1 polymer ?
#
loop_
_entity_poly.entity_id
_entity_poly.type
_entity_poly.pdbx_seq_one_letter_code
_entity_poly.pdbx_strand_id
1 'polypeptide(L)'
;MNDAVIVMLLVSLEELARLRTEDQKLTLDAIESTFNNNPFLEHVRDRDVDSTNQPLIIEHSDSFLKLFDSDGSKEKGRPSSSNIVSDWFGDLIGNDEAIRRVTENSIEKIRMIIGGTGSSADSSWEEPFLDVGVLRFPDFENPYIQVYYIQFTAWAECRKPHVLGRKTRRSGVKGEYHLREYKPGEKLIEGLREEMIKVAVKEAERLIQDLEKTPAP
;
A
#
# COMPACT_ATOMS: atom_id res chain seq x y z
N MET A 1 12.41 -22.13 -7.10
CA MET A 1 12.78 -21.22 -6.00
C MET A 1 14.13 -21.68 -5.46
N ASN A 2 15.07 -20.78 -5.19
CA ASN A 2 16.40 -21.14 -4.65
C ASN A 2 16.27 -21.55 -3.17
N ASP A 3 17.08 -22.51 -2.70
CA ASP A 3 17.14 -22.98 -1.31
C ASP A 3 17.28 -21.81 -0.32
N ALA A 4 18.06 -20.78 -0.66
CA ALA A 4 18.20 -19.60 0.19
C ALA A 4 16.89 -18.83 0.39
N VAL A 5 16.07 -18.73 -0.65
CA VAL A 5 14.74 -18.11 -0.58
C VAL A 5 13.80 -18.96 0.29
N ILE A 6 13.90 -20.29 0.18
CA ILE A 6 13.09 -21.20 0.99
C ILE A 6 13.44 -21.08 2.47
N VAL A 7 14.74 -21.09 2.82
CA VAL A 7 15.21 -20.92 4.20
C VAL A 7 14.76 -19.58 4.76
N MET A 8 14.98 -18.50 4.02
CA MET A 8 14.54 -17.16 4.39
C MET A 8 13.03 -17.11 4.68
N LEU A 9 12.22 -17.64 3.76
CA LEU A 9 10.76 -17.64 3.86
C LEU A 9 10.29 -18.44 5.08
N LEU A 10 10.84 -19.63 5.29
CA LEU A 10 10.45 -20.49 6.40
C LEU A 10 10.73 -19.82 7.75
N VAL A 11 11.93 -19.28 7.95
CA VAL A 11 12.29 -18.60 9.21
C VAL A 11 11.39 -17.37 9.42
N SER A 12 11.15 -16.59 8.37
CA SER A 12 10.28 -15.41 8.44
C SER A 12 8.85 -15.80 8.86
N LEU A 13 8.31 -16.88 8.29
CA LEU A 13 6.97 -17.38 8.65
C LEU A 13 6.91 -17.89 10.09
N GLU A 14 7.95 -18.58 10.56
CA GLU A 14 8.02 -19.04 11.95
C GLU A 14 8.08 -17.88 12.94
N GLU A 15 8.85 -16.84 12.64
CA GLU A 15 8.93 -15.64 13.49
C GLU A 15 7.60 -14.89 13.54
N LEU A 16 6.92 -14.72 12.39
CA LEU A 16 5.59 -14.12 12.35
C LEU A 16 4.54 -14.98 13.06
N ALA A 17 4.62 -16.31 12.95
CA ALA A 17 3.76 -17.22 13.68
C ALA A 17 3.98 -17.12 15.19
N ARG A 18 5.24 -16.95 15.64
CA ARG A 18 5.57 -16.72 17.04
C ARG A 18 4.91 -15.44 17.56
N LEU A 19 5.02 -14.32 16.84
CA LEU A 19 4.35 -13.06 17.22
C LEU A 19 2.84 -13.27 17.44
N ARG A 20 2.21 -14.02 16.53
CA ARG A 20 0.78 -14.34 16.64
C ARG A 20 0.44 -15.21 17.85
N THR A 21 1.29 -16.17 18.20
CA THR A 21 1.08 -17.04 19.38
C THR A 21 1.28 -16.33 20.71
N GLU A 22 2.07 -15.25 20.72
CA GLU A 22 2.34 -14.43 21.91
C GLU A 22 1.28 -13.34 22.16
N ASP A 23 0.14 -13.42 21.48
CA ASP A 23 -0.97 -12.44 21.52
C ASP A 23 -0.54 -11.01 21.13
N GLN A 24 0.57 -10.88 20.41
CA GLN A 24 1.00 -9.61 19.85
C GLN A 24 0.22 -9.33 18.55
N LYS A 25 -0.22 -8.08 18.41
CA LYS A 25 -0.81 -7.62 17.15
C LYS A 25 0.28 -7.54 16.08
N LEU A 26 -0.01 -8.10 14.90
CA LEU A 26 0.83 -7.95 13.70
C LEU A 26 0.69 -6.53 13.15
N THR A 27 1.27 -5.55 13.85
CA THR A 27 1.41 -4.18 13.37
C THR A 27 2.56 -4.08 12.38
N LEU A 28 2.58 -3.01 11.57
CA LEU A 28 3.69 -2.74 10.65
C LEU A 28 5.02 -2.70 11.40
N ASP A 29 5.10 -1.92 12.48
CA ASP A 29 6.31 -1.80 13.31
C ASP A 29 6.80 -3.15 13.84
N ALA A 30 5.87 -4.04 14.23
CA ALA A 30 6.23 -5.36 14.73
C ALA A 30 6.83 -6.22 13.61
N ILE A 31 6.21 -6.21 12.42
CA ILE A 31 6.70 -6.96 11.25
C ILE A 31 8.07 -6.43 10.81
N GLU A 32 8.21 -5.11 10.66
CA GLU A 32 9.48 -4.49 10.25
C GLU A 32 10.57 -4.74 11.28
N SER A 33 10.27 -4.61 12.58
CA SER A 33 11.21 -4.92 13.66
C SER A 33 11.64 -6.39 13.61
N THR A 34 10.71 -7.32 13.45
CA THR A 34 11.04 -8.75 13.32
C THR A 34 11.95 -9.00 12.13
N PHE A 35 11.63 -8.45 10.96
CA PHE A 35 12.43 -8.66 9.76
C PHE A 35 13.80 -7.98 9.82
N ASN A 36 13.89 -6.79 10.40
CA ASN A 36 15.16 -6.09 10.59
C ASN A 36 16.10 -6.79 11.59
N ASN A 37 15.53 -7.56 12.52
CA ASN A 37 16.30 -8.34 13.50
C ASN A 37 16.56 -9.78 13.06
N ASN A 38 15.97 -10.23 11.94
CA ASN A 38 16.15 -11.57 11.44
C ASN A 38 17.49 -11.71 10.70
N PRO A 39 18.41 -12.56 11.16
CA PRO A 39 19.74 -12.68 10.58
C PRO A 39 19.74 -13.38 9.20
N PHE A 40 18.65 -14.03 8.81
CA PHE A 40 18.46 -14.65 7.49
C PHE A 40 17.87 -13.69 6.46
N LEU A 41 17.51 -12.47 6.87
CA LEU A 41 17.07 -11.39 5.99
C LEU A 41 18.18 -10.35 5.85
N GLU A 42 18.39 -9.89 4.62
CA GLU A 42 19.19 -8.72 4.34
C GLU A 42 18.27 -7.63 3.77
N HIS A 43 18.22 -6.49 4.45
CA HIS A 43 17.49 -5.34 3.98
C HIS A 43 18.14 -4.78 2.71
N VAL A 44 17.34 -4.63 1.64
CA VAL A 44 17.82 -4.21 0.32
C VAL A 44 17.50 -2.75 0.07
N ARG A 45 16.24 -2.37 0.26
CA ARG A 45 15.73 -1.09 -0.20
C ARG A 45 14.57 -0.59 0.63
N ASP A 46 14.69 0.69 0.98
CA ASP A 46 13.58 1.52 1.43
C ASP A 46 13.02 2.34 0.26
N ARG A 47 11.70 2.42 0.19
CA ARG A 47 11.03 3.47 -0.58
C ARG A 47 9.93 4.08 0.27
N ASP A 48 10.25 5.22 0.86
CA ASP A 48 9.31 6.05 1.58
C ASP A 48 8.89 7.21 0.70
N VAL A 49 7.59 7.28 0.43
CA VAL A 49 6.99 8.40 -0.27
C VAL A 49 5.92 8.99 0.64
N ASP A 50 6.22 10.17 1.16
CA ASP A 50 5.26 10.97 1.89
C ASP A 50 4.80 12.14 0.99
N SER A 51 3.59 12.00 0.46
CA SER A 51 2.94 13.06 -0.32
C SER A 51 2.11 14.01 0.55
N THR A 52 2.14 13.88 1.88
CA THR A 52 1.49 14.83 2.80
C THR A 52 2.00 16.26 2.58
N ASN A 53 3.27 16.41 2.21
CA ASN A 53 3.89 17.70 1.91
C ASN A 53 3.70 18.15 0.44
N GLN A 54 3.23 17.27 -0.44
CA GLN A 54 2.88 17.57 -1.84
C GLN A 54 1.61 16.82 -2.25
N PRO A 55 0.46 17.15 -1.64
CA PRO A 55 -0.77 16.42 -1.89
C PRO A 55 -1.27 16.69 -3.31
N LEU A 56 -2.08 15.79 -3.84
CA LEU A 56 -2.85 16.08 -5.04
C LEU A 56 -3.85 17.19 -4.70
N ILE A 57 -3.60 18.40 -5.20
CA ILE A 57 -4.50 19.55 -5.01
C ILE A 57 -5.39 19.67 -6.23
N ILE A 58 -6.70 19.66 -6.00
CA ILE A 58 -7.72 19.93 -7.00
C ILE A 58 -8.36 21.26 -6.65
N GLU A 59 -8.09 22.28 -7.46
CA GLU A 59 -8.73 23.60 -7.33
C GLU A 59 -10.08 23.60 -8.05
N HIS A 60 -11.15 23.83 -7.29
CA HIS A 60 -12.48 23.95 -7.86
C HIS A 60 -12.69 25.38 -8.36
N SER A 61 -12.73 25.55 -9.68
CA SER A 61 -13.49 26.65 -10.27
C SER A 61 -14.96 26.26 -10.30
N ASP A 62 -15.89 27.22 -10.37
CA ASP A 62 -17.35 26.99 -10.44
C ASP A 62 -17.78 26.02 -11.58
N SER A 63 -16.85 25.66 -12.49
CA SER A 63 -17.03 24.68 -13.57
C SER A 63 -16.68 23.22 -13.22
N PHE A 64 -16.15 22.93 -12.02
CA PHE A 64 -15.67 21.58 -11.67
C PHE A 64 -16.74 20.66 -11.09
N LEU A 65 -17.83 21.20 -10.54
CA LEU A 65 -19.02 20.38 -10.21
C LEU A 65 -19.60 19.69 -11.45
N LYS A 66 -19.38 20.25 -12.66
CA LYS A 66 -19.75 19.62 -13.94
C LYS A 66 -18.82 18.47 -14.38
N LEU A 67 -17.65 18.32 -13.76
CA LEU A 67 -16.70 17.24 -14.09
C LEU A 67 -17.01 15.94 -13.34
N PHE A 68 -17.88 15.99 -12.34
CA PHE A 68 -18.34 14.82 -11.58
C PHE A 68 -19.86 14.68 -11.53
N ASP A 69 -20.60 15.57 -12.21
CA ASP A 69 -22.01 15.32 -12.52
C ASP A 69 -22.11 13.99 -13.26
N SER A 70 -22.83 13.05 -12.66
CA SER A 70 -23.05 11.69 -13.14
C SER A 70 -23.83 11.60 -14.45
N ASP A 71 -24.13 12.73 -15.09
CA ASP A 71 -24.85 12.80 -16.35
C ASP A 71 -23.88 12.98 -17.51
N GLY A 72 -23.27 11.87 -17.93
CA GLY A 72 -23.13 11.43 -19.33
C GLY A 72 -22.60 12.37 -20.42
N SER A 73 -22.23 13.61 -20.12
CA SER A 73 -21.77 14.57 -21.12
C SER A 73 -20.25 14.52 -21.16
N LYS A 74 -19.75 13.70 -22.09
CA LYS A 74 -18.35 13.70 -22.51
C LYS A 74 -18.03 15.07 -23.11
N GLU A 75 -17.62 16.02 -22.28
CA GLU A 75 -17.06 17.29 -22.74
C GLU A 75 -15.69 16.97 -23.37
N LYS A 76 -15.69 16.85 -24.70
CA LYS A 76 -14.51 16.46 -25.49
C LYS A 76 -13.38 17.46 -25.27
N GLY A 77 -12.36 17.08 -24.51
CA GLY A 77 -11.10 17.82 -24.41
C GLY A 77 -10.53 18.03 -23.01
N ARG A 78 -11.27 17.69 -21.92
CA ARG A 78 -10.71 17.70 -20.56
C ARG A 78 -10.26 16.29 -20.16
N PRO A 79 -9.06 16.11 -19.58
CA PRO A 79 -8.69 14.84 -18.97
C PRO A 79 -9.73 14.52 -17.90
N SER A 80 -10.34 13.34 -18.00
CA SER A 80 -11.25 12.84 -16.97
C SER A 80 -10.53 12.87 -15.63
N SER A 81 -11.19 13.35 -14.58
CA SER A 81 -10.67 13.37 -13.21
C SER A 81 -10.20 11.99 -12.74
N SER A 82 -10.75 10.92 -13.33
CA SER A 82 -10.27 9.54 -13.17
C SER A 82 -8.81 9.36 -13.57
N ASN A 83 -8.39 9.99 -14.67
CA ASN A 83 -7.04 9.83 -15.19
C ASN A 83 -6.06 10.58 -14.29
N ILE A 84 -6.43 11.77 -13.79
CA ILE A 84 -5.57 12.55 -12.88
C ILE A 84 -5.32 11.78 -11.57
N VAL A 85 -6.37 11.21 -10.97
CA VAL A 85 -6.22 10.42 -9.74
C VAL A 85 -5.44 9.14 -10.02
N SER A 86 -5.74 8.43 -11.10
CA SER A 86 -5.00 7.20 -11.48
C SER A 86 -3.54 7.47 -11.83
N ASP A 87 -3.23 8.57 -12.52
CA ASP A 87 -1.86 8.97 -12.88
C ASP A 87 -1.08 9.35 -11.61
N TRP A 88 -1.67 10.18 -10.73
CA TRP A 88 -1.06 10.51 -9.44
C TRP A 88 -0.80 9.26 -8.58
N PHE A 89 -1.75 8.31 -8.60
CA PHE A 89 -1.61 7.04 -7.90
C PHE A 89 -0.49 6.17 -8.49
N GLY A 90 -0.42 6.11 -9.82
CA GLY A 90 0.63 5.42 -10.57
C GLY A 90 2.01 6.02 -10.31
N ASP A 91 2.11 7.36 -10.20
CA ASP A 91 3.35 8.03 -9.85
C ASP A 91 3.78 7.72 -8.41
N LEU A 92 2.83 7.71 -7.47
CA LEU A 92 3.12 7.48 -6.06
C LEU A 92 3.59 6.04 -5.79
N ILE A 93 2.83 5.06 -6.27
CA ILE A 93 3.03 3.65 -5.95
C ILE A 93 3.89 2.94 -7.01
N GLY A 94 3.84 3.40 -8.26
CA GLY A 94 4.37 2.67 -9.41
C GLY A 94 3.37 1.64 -9.95
N ASN A 95 3.86 0.76 -10.83
CA ASN A 95 3.04 -0.27 -11.50
C ASN A 95 2.99 -1.61 -10.75
N ASP A 96 3.03 -1.60 -9.42
CA ASP A 96 2.97 -2.84 -8.65
C ASP A 96 1.55 -3.42 -8.65
N GLU A 97 1.36 -4.57 -9.29
CA GLU A 97 0.04 -5.19 -9.47
C GLU A 97 -0.60 -5.64 -8.14
N ALA A 98 0.20 -6.10 -7.18
CA ALA A 98 -0.30 -6.55 -5.89
C ALA A 98 -0.93 -5.37 -5.13
N ILE A 99 -0.27 -4.22 -5.18
CA ILE A 99 -0.80 -2.99 -4.60
C ILE A 99 -2.00 -2.49 -5.40
N ARG A 100 -1.95 -2.55 -6.73
CA ARG A 100 -3.06 -2.10 -7.58
C ARG A 100 -4.36 -2.84 -7.26
N ARG A 101 -4.30 -4.16 -7.04
CA ARG A 101 -5.48 -4.97 -6.66
C ARG A 101 -6.12 -4.52 -5.35
N VAL A 102 -5.31 -4.18 -4.35
CA VAL A 102 -5.80 -3.71 -3.03
C VAL A 102 -6.41 -2.31 -3.13
N THR A 103 -5.91 -1.50 -4.05
CA THR A 103 -6.21 -0.07 -4.14
C THR A 103 -7.27 0.29 -5.18
N GLU A 104 -7.53 -0.56 -6.17
CA GLU A 104 -8.55 -0.38 -7.21
C GLU A 104 -9.93 -0.07 -6.62
N ASN A 105 -10.33 -0.78 -5.55
CA ASN A 105 -11.61 -0.56 -4.87
C ASN A 105 -11.66 0.77 -4.09
N SER A 106 -10.50 1.34 -3.77
CA SER A 106 -10.39 2.59 -3.01
C SER A 106 -10.54 3.81 -3.92
N ILE A 107 -10.22 3.68 -5.21
CA ILE A 107 -10.36 4.77 -6.20
C ILE A 107 -11.82 5.24 -6.33
N GLU A 108 -12.79 4.33 -6.24
CA GLU A 108 -14.21 4.69 -6.29
C GLU A 108 -14.68 5.43 -5.03
N LYS A 109 -14.13 5.07 -3.85
CA LYS A 109 -14.38 5.80 -2.60
C LYS A 109 -13.83 7.24 -2.67
N ILE A 110 -12.64 7.42 -3.27
CA ILE A 110 -12.08 8.75 -3.53
C ILE A 110 -13.06 9.61 -4.35
N ARG A 111 -13.63 9.04 -5.41
CA ARG A 111 -14.60 9.74 -6.27
C ARG A 111 -15.82 10.20 -5.47
N MET A 112 -16.38 9.34 -4.64
CA MET A 112 -17.54 9.68 -3.82
C MET A 112 -17.21 10.79 -2.81
N ILE A 113 -16.08 10.67 -2.13
CA ILE A 113 -15.67 11.61 -1.07
C ILE A 113 -15.35 13.00 -1.68
N ILE A 114 -14.63 13.05 -2.81
CA ILE A 114 -14.33 14.30 -3.50
C ILE A 114 -15.59 14.91 -4.13
N GLY A 115 -16.43 14.10 -4.76
CA GLY A 115 -17.67 14.53 -5.42
C GLY A 115 -18.77 15.00 -4.46
N GLY A 116 -18.78 14.49 -3.23
CA GLY A 116 -19.80 14.80 -2.21
C GLY A 116 -19.61 16.12 -1.46
N THR A 117 -18.55 16.89 -1.74
CA THR A 117 -18.22 18.12 -0.99
C THR A 117 -19.03 19.35 -1.41
N GLY A 118 -20.34 19.26 -1.21
CA GLY A 118 -21.27 20.37 -1.34
C GLY A 118 -21.85 20.76 0.02
N SER A 119 -21.06 21.28 0.97
CA SER A 119 -21.64 21.89 2.17
C SER A 119 -21.07 23.26 2.50
N SER A 120 -21.93 24.04 3.13
CA SER A 120 -21.87 25.50 3.29
C SER A 120 -21.07 25.92 4.52
N ALA A 121 -20.51 27.14 4.43
CA ALA A 121 -19.69 27.83 5.44
C ALA A 121 -18.25 27.32 5.56
N ASP A 122 -17.35 28.20 6.02
CA ASP A 122 -15.91 27.93 6.16
C ASP A 122 -15.70 26.62 6.90
N SER A 123 -15.24 25.61 6.18
CA SER A 123 -15.14 24.24 6.68
C SER A 123 -13.97 23.56 6.02
N SER A 124 -13.20 22.86 6.85
CA SER A 124 -12.14 21.95 6.46
C SER A 124 -12.46 20.58 7.05
N TRP A 125 -12.33 19.53 6.25
CA TRP A 125 -12.45 18.16 6.74
C TRP A 125 -11.37 17.31 6.09
N GLU A 126 -10.93 16.28 6.81
CA GLU A 126 -10.00 15.26 6.35
C GLU A 126 -10.52 13.90 6.82
N GLU A 127 -10.47 12.89 5.94
CA GLU A 127 -10.94 11.54 6.25
C GLU A 127 -10.00 10.48 5.63
N PRO A 128 -9.39 9.60 6.44
CA PRO A 128 -8.63 8.46 5.92
C PRO A 128 -9.61 7.46 5.29
N PHE A 129 -9.37 7.08 4.04
CA PHE A 129 -10.23 6.15 3.31
C PHE A 129 -9.53 4.85 2.91
N LEU A 130 -8.19 4.83 2.98
CA LEU A 130 -7.38 3.63 2.84
C LEU A 130 -6.28 3.66 3.91
N ASP A 131 -6.12 2.54 4.60
CA ASP A 131 -5.05 2.27 5.55
C ASP A 131 -4.82 0.76 5.53
N VAL A 132 -3.79 0.32 4.79
CA VAL A 132 -3.51 -1.11 4.55
C VAL A 132 -2.02 -1.39 4.59
N GLY A 133 -1.67 -2.41 5.36
CA GLY A 133 -0.38 -3.10 5.25
C GLY A 133 -0.50 -4.33 4.34
N VAL A 134 0.43 -4.50 3.40
CA VAL A 134 0.53 -5.68 2.53
C VAL A 134 1.86 -6.36 2.78
N LEU A 135 1.83 -7.65 3.09
CA LEU A 135 3.01 -8.50 3.11
C LEU A 135 3.01 -9.39 1.87
N ARG A 136 4.01 -9.21 1.00
CA ARG A 136 4.20 -10.04 -0.19
C ARG A 136 5.36 -11.00 0.03
N PHE A 137 5.09 -12.28 -0.18
CA PHE A 137 6.10 -13.32 -0.15
C PHE A 137 6.79 -13.49 -1.52
N PRO A 138 8.01 -14.05 -1.53
CA PRO A 138 8.75 -14.30 -2.75
C PRO A 138 7.99 -15.21 -3.71
N ASP A 139 8.16 -14.96 -5.00
CA ASP A 139 7.68 -15.80 -6.09
C ASP A 139 8.80 -16.10 -7.10
N PHE A 140 8.44 -16.69 -8.25
CA PHE A 140 9.42 -17.06 -9.27
C PHE A 140 10.03 -15.85 -9.99
N GLU A 141 9.34 -14.72 -10.03
CA GLU A 141 9.77 -13.48 -10.70
C GLU A 141 10.43 -12.52 -9.72
N ASN A 142 10.03 -12.56 -8.45
CA ASN A 142 10.50 -11.68 -7.39
C ASN A 142 10.95 -12.49 -6.15
N PRO A 143 12.27 -12.67 -5.92
CA PRO A 143 12.78 -13.47 -4.81
C PRO A 143 12.79 -12.72 -3.46
N TYR A 144 12.15 -11.55 -3.36
CA TYR A 144 12.17 -10.70 -2.18
C TYR A 144 10.90 -10.85 -1.33
N ILE A 145 11.06 -10.69 -0.01
CA ILE A 145 9.93 -10.36 0.87
C ILE A 145 9.73 -8.85 0.81
N GLN A 146 8.50 -8.41 0.55
CA GLN A 146 8.17 -6.99 0.46
C GLN A 146 7.08 -6.67 1.47
N VAL A 147 7.33 -5.66 2.30
CA VAL A 147 6.37 -5.09 3.25
C VAL A 147 5.97 -3.73 2.72
N TYR A 148 4.67 -3.56 2.45
CA TYR A 148 4.10 -2.31 2.02
C TYR A 148 3.19 -1.75 3.10
N TYR A 149 3.22 -0.44 3.27
CA TYR A 149 2.21 0.30 4.01
C TYR A 149 1.68 1.43 3.17
N ILE A 150 0.36 1.58 3.14
CA ILE A 150 -0.30 2.59 2.33
C ILE A 150 -1.42 3.21 3.13
N GLN A 151 -1.33 4.51 3.31
CA GLN A 151 -2.39 5.31 3.89
C GLN A 151 -2.78 6.43 2.93
N PHE A 152 -4.08 6.58 2.68
CA PHE A 152 -4.61 7.73 1.96
C PHE A 152 -5.68 8.45 2.74
N THR A 153 -5.56 9.76 2.71
CA THR A 153 -6.49 10.69 3.33
C THR A 153 -7.03 11.65 2.29
N ALA A 154 -8.35 11.69 2.15
CA ALA A 154 -9.04 12.69 1.36
C ALA A 154 -9.23 13.93 2.22
N TRP A 155 -9.13 15.12 1.63
CA TRP A 155 -9.37 16.38 2.32
C TRP A 155 -10.16 17.34 1.45
N ALA A 156 -10.91 18.23 2.09
CA ALA A 156 -11.43 19.40 1.42
C ALA A 156 -11.46 20.62 2.32
N GLU A 157 -11.36 21.76 1.67
CA GLU A 157 -11.31 23.07 2.29
C GLU A 157 -12.16 24.06 1.50
N CYS A 158 -13.12 24.66 2.20
CA CYS A 158 -13.91 25.78 1.71
C CYS A 158 -13.53 27.03 2.50
N ARG A 159 -12.98 28.04 1.82
CA ARG A 159 -12.70 29.37 2.40
C ARG A 159 -13.49 30.45 1.67
N LYS A 160 -14.14 31.34 2.43
CA LYS A 160 -14.72 32.61 1.96
C LYS A 160 -13.72 33.74 2.20
N PRO A 161 -12.97 34.19 1.19
CA PRO A 161 -12.12 35.37 1.35
C PRO A 161 -13.01 36.60 1.62
N HIS A 162 -12.76 37.27 2.76
CA HIS A 162 -13.54 38.42 3.23
C HIS A 162 -13.52 39.65 2.30
N VAL A 163 -12.64 39.68 1.29
CA VAL A 163 -12.36 40.90 0.51
C VAL A 163 -12.81 40.83 -0.96
N LEU A 164 -13.10 39.65 -1.51
CA LEU A 164 -13.28 39.47 -2.97
C LEU A 164 -14.51 38.66 -3.41
N GLY A 165 -15.35 38.19 -2.49
CA GLY A 165 -16.63 37.52 -2.81
C GLY A 165 -16.54 36.16 -3.53
N ARG A 166 -15.38 35.78 -4.08
CA ARG A 166 -15.14 34.48 -4.72
C ARG A 166 -14.82 33.44 -3.66
N LYS A 167 -15.69 32.43 -3.50
CA LYS A 167 -15.40 31.26 -2.67
C LYS A 167 -14.22 30.49 -3.28
N THR A 168 -13.17 30.25 -2.49
CA THR A 168 -12.11 29.32 -2.87
C THR A 168 -12.45 27.97 -2.28
N ARG A 169 -12.61 26.98 -3.16
CA ARG A 169 -12.88 25.59 -2.80
C ARG A 169 -11.72 24.75 -3.31
N ARG A 170 -11.10 24.00 -2.42
CA ARG A 170 -10.03 23.06 -2.76
C ARG A 170 -10.37 21.71 -2.15
N SER A 171 -10.05 20.65 -2.85
CA SER A 171 -10.05 19.31 -2.29
C SER A 171 -8.87 18.54 -2.83
N GLY A 172 -8.59 17.40 -2.24
CA GLY A 172 -7.46 16.63 -2.67
C GLY A 172 -7.34 15.29 -1.98
N VAL A 173 -6.26 14.61 -2.34
CA VAL A 173 -5.81 13.39 -1.70
C VAL A 173 -4.37 13.59 -1.27
N LYS A 174 -4.07 13.18 -0.05
CA LYS A 174 -2.70 13.04 0.45
C LYS A 174 -2.47 11.57 0.83
N GLY A 175 -1.23 11.13 0.76
CA GLY A 175 -0.89 9.74 1.00
C GLY A 175 0.50 9.49 1.51
N GLU A 176 0.61 8.43 2.27
CA GLU A 176 1.84 7.86 2.77
C GLU A 176 2.01 6.47 2.16
N TYR A 177 3.21 6.20 1.66
CA TYR A 177 3.60 4.92 1.11
C TYR A 177 4.96 4.54 1.68
N HIS A 178 5.02 3.39 2.35
CA HIS A 178 6.27 2.77 2.78
C HIS A 178 6.44 1.44 2.07
N LEU A 179 7.67 1.19 1.61
CA LEU A 179 8.09 -0.10 1.13
C LEU A 179 9.42 -0.46 1.79
N ARG A 180 9.46 -1.67 2.33
CA ARG A 180 10.67 -2.35 2.79
C ARG A 180 10.84 -3.62 1.97
N GLU A 181 12.04 -3.81 1.41
CA GLU A 181 12.39 -4.97 0.61
C GLU A 181 13.52 -5.76 1.28
N TYR A 182 13.31 -7.06 1.44
CA TYR A 182 14.24 -7.97 2.08
C TYR A 182 14.60 -9.11 1.14
N LYS A 183 15.89 -9.44 1.08
CA LYS A 183 16.41 -10.60 0.34
C LYS A 183 17.00 -11.65 1.28
N PRO A 184 17.30 -12.86 0.79
CA PRO A 184 18.00 -13.85 1.59
C PRO A 184 19.38 -13.34 2.01
N GLY A 185 19.73 -13.49 3.28
CA GLY A 185 21.07 -13.22 3.81
C GLY A 185 22.07 -14.29 3.35
N GLU A 186 22.49 -14.22 2.08
CA GLU A 186 23.26 -15.27 1.40
C GLU A 186 24.47 -15.74 2.20
N LYS A 187 25.25 -14.83 2.79
CA LYS A 187 26.46 -15.18 3.56
C LYS A 187 26.19 -16.11 4.74
N LEU A 188 25.06 -15.91 5.44
CA LEU A 188 24.70 -16.74 6.59
C LEU A 188 24.16 -18.08 6.12
N ILE A 189 23.32 -18.04 5.09
CA ILE A 189 22.67 -19.23 4.53
C ILE A 189 23.68 -20.17 3.87
N GLU A 190 24.63 -19.63 3.11
CA GLU A 190 25.76 -20.38 2.52
C GLU A 190 26.65 -21.02 3.59
N GLY A 191 26.73 -20.40 4.77
CA GLY A 191 27.45 -20.94 5.93
C GLY A 191 26.71 -22.06 6.67
N LEU A 192 25.45 -22.33 6.34
CA LEU A 192 24.68 -23.42 6.95
C LEU A 192 25.20 -24.78 6.49
N ARG A 193 25.07 -25.78 7.37
CA ARG A 193 25.31 -27.18 6.97
C ARG A 193 24.24 -27.59 5.97
N GLU A 194 24.63 -28.32 4.93
CA GLU A 194 23.72 -28.83 3.88
C GLU A 194 22.53 -29.62 4.46
N GLU A 195 22.75 -30.33 5.57
CA GLU A 195 21.70 -31.05 6.30
C GLU A 195 20.59 -30.12 6.81
N MET A 196 20.94 -28.91 7.28
CA MET A 196 19.96 -27.94 7.77
C MET A 196 19.12 -27.38 6.63
N ILE A 197 19.76 -27.10 5.49
CA ILE A 197 19.06 -26.63 4.28
C ILE A 197 18.05 -27.68 3.84
N LYS A 198 18.44 -28.97 3.79
CA LYS A 198 17.54 -30.08 3.47
C LYS A 198 16.36 -30.20 4.44
N VAL A 199 16.58 -29.97 5.73
CA VAL A 199 15.50 -29.96 6.73
C VAL A 199 14.52 -28.81 6.46
N ALA A 200 15.03 -27.60 6.21
CA ALA A 200 14.18 -26.44 5.91
C ALA A 200 13.35 -26.65 4.63
N VAL A 201 13.97 -27.16 3.56
CA VAL A 201 13.27 -27.47 2.30
C VAL A 201 12.17 -28.50 2.52
N LYS A 202 12.48 -29.60 3.23
CA LYS A 202 11.51 -30.65 3.51
C LYS A 202 10.33 -30.15 4.37
N GLU A 203 10.60 -29.25 5.32
CA GLU A 203 9.56 -28.66 6.14
C GLU A 203 8.66 -27.71 5.32
N ALA A 204 9.24 -26.90 4.43
CA ALA A 204 8.47 -26.07 3.52
C ALA A 204 7.57 -26.91 2.59
N GLU A 205 8.09 -28.01 2.03
CA GLU A 205 7.30 -28.96 1.23
C GLU A 205 6.14 -29.57 2.03
N ARG A 206 6.39 -29.91 3.31
CA ARG A 206 5.35 -30.43 4.21
C ARG A 206 4.22 -29.41 4.42
N LEU A 207 4.57 -28.16 4.70
CA LEU A 207 3.58 -27.08 4.89
C LEU A 207 2.73 -26.87 3.64
N ILE A 208 3.33 -26.89 2.45
CA ILE A 208 2.60 -26.77 1.18
C ILE A 208 1.62 -27.94 1.01
N GLN A 209 2.08 -29.18 1.24
CA GLN A 209 1.21 -30.37 1.14
C GLN A 209 0.05 -30.35 2.15
N ASP A 210 0.28 -29.81 3.34
CA ASP A 210 -0.76 -29.68 4.37
C ASP A 210 -1.78 -28.61 3.98
N LEU A 211 -1.35 -27.50 3.36
CA LEU A 211 -2.24 -26.49 2.80
C LEU A 211 -3.08 -27.03 1.63
N GLU A 212 -2.51 -27.85 0.75
CA GLU A 212 -3.27 -28.47 -0.36
C GLU A 212 -4.36 -29.45 0.13
N LYS A 213 -4.15 -30.09 1.29
CA LYS A 213 -5.10 -31.02 1.90
C LYS A 213 -6.17 -30.33 2.74
N THR A 214 -5.93 -29.09 3.15
CA THR A 214 -6.91 -28.32 3.93
C THR A 214 -7.88 -27.67 2.95
N PRO A 215 -9.16 -28.11 2.89
CA PRO A 215 -10.12 -27.46 2.00
C PRO A 215 -10.24 -25.99 2.38
N ALA A 216 -10.15 -25.10 1.39
CA ALA A 216 -10.35 -23.68 1.60
C ALA A 216 -11.70 -23.43 2.30
N PRO A 217 -11.76 -22.57 3.32
CA PRO A 217 -13.00 -22.21 3.99
C PRO A 217 -14.01 -21.52 3.05
#